data_AF-A0A8H5Q919-F1
#
_entry.id   AF-A0A8H5Q919-F1
#
_cell.length_a   1.000
_cell.length_b   1.000
_cell.length_c   1.000
_cell.angle_alpha   90.00
_cell.angle_beta   90.00
_cell.angle_gamma   90.00
#
_symmetry.space_group_name_H-M   'P 1'
#
loop_
_entity.id
_entity.type
_entity.pdbx_description
1 polymer ?
#
loop_
_entity_poly.entity_id
_entity_poly.type
_entity_poly.pdbx_seq_one_letter_code
_entity_poly.pdbx_strand_id
1 'polypeptide(L)'
;MKVTNLSILAYTGLATALTQQCSGSAVNEGGNWFCGVIDQILYEGFSSSGNFKAVTKMGDDGSCDQEPFSYDGALGPLSEDLSVHIRGPFNLKEFAVYNLGSSEKKRDSAPSPHLHGHRHFHEQRKKKRGDWVTATINGQVVSWENTYNGSPATQAAPVAIPAAPTDSVNVVNEKKPLDKIKSKVENVKSKVNQVKSKAPSKAKEYTATPGGHWKRTSYYNAQRRVADNVIFMGNYGGEGSGVFDNTWGNSLSYLNANGNGGSSSPKILKDVFIPSNKEFAIFSSEKCDESCGYSRVPDVAYKGFSGSNKIFLFNFKMPFDGNTGFNGDMPALWALNGRIPRTGQYSGCSCWKTGCGEVDIYEVLATGDDKCKSTFHLTNGAGSSDYFMRPADKYIKVAVVFCERTSSVAIKQLDDSFDFGSSLSDETVKDWIKTMSSPKKGSSLFQLSVSV
;
A
#
# COMPACT_ATOMS: atom_id res chain seq x y z
N MET A 1 35.79 -20.06 65.03
CA MET A 1 35.38 -18.96 64.13
C MET A 1 34.79 -19.57 62.87
N LYS A 2 33.60 -19.10 62.50
CA LYS A 2 32.75 -19.61 61.41
C LYS A 2 33.35 -19.25 60.05
N VAL A 3 33.47 -20.21 59.14
CA VAL A 3 33.74 -19.95 57.73
C VAL A 3 32.40 -20.06 57.01
N THR A 4 31.88 -18.92 56.56
CA THR A 4 30.59 -18.79 55.90
C THR A 4 30.72 -19.21 54.44
N ASN A 5 29.94 -20.23 54.06
CA ASN A 5 29.68 -20.60 52.67
C ASN A 5 28.98 -19.45 51.95
N LEU A 6 29.54 -18.97 50.84
CA LEU A 6 28.82 -18.14 49.87
C LEU A 6 28.57 -18.98 48.62
N SER A 7 27.33 -19.46 48.50
CA SER A 7 26.82 -20.15 47.32
C SER A 7 26.80 -19.19 46.13
N ILE A 8 27.58 -19.49 45.09
CA ILE A 8 27.48 -18.84 43.79
C ILE A 8 26.20 -19.37 43.13
N LEU A 9 25.11 -18.59 43.17
CA LEU A 9 23.97 -18.81 42.29
C LEU A 9 24.42 -18.46 40.86
N ALA A 10 24.68 -19.49 40.05
CA ALA A 10 24.75 -19.35 38.61
C ALA A 10 23.35 -18.97 38.09
N TYR A 11 23.14 -17.69 37.82
CA TYR A 11 22.03 -17.26 36.98
C TYR A 11 22.36 -17.71 35.55
N THR A 12 21.76 -18.83 35.14
CA THR A 12 21.58 -19.17 33.73
C THR A 12 20.63 -18.15 33.13
N GLY A 13 21.19 -17.02 32.67
CA GLY A 13 20.47 -16.06 31.85
C GLY A 13 19.97 -16.77 30.61
N LEU A 14 18.64 -16.86 30.46
CA LEU A 14 17.97 -17.24 29.22
C LEU A 14 18.54 -16.37 28.11
N ALA A 15 19.19 -17.00 27.13
CA ALA A 15 19.53 -16.36 25.87
C ALA A 15 18.23 -15.84 25.24
N THR A 16 18.03 -14.53 25.21
CA THR A 16 17.16 -13.90 24.22
C THR A 16 17.87 -14.01 22.88
N ALA A 17 17.85 -15.20 22.29
CA ALA A 17 18.36 -15.45 20.96
C ALA A 17 17.28 -15.07 19.94
N LEU A 18 17.02 -13.78 19.74
CA LEU A 18 16.29 -13.27 18.57
C LEU A 18 16.78 -11.86 18.23
N THR A 19 17.67 -11.77 17.24
CA THR A 19 17.62 -10.81 16.13
C THR A 19 18.54 -11.34 15.04
N GLN A 20 18.05 -12.21 14.16
CA GLN A 20 18.81 -12.52 12.96
C GLN A 20 18.60 -11.38 11.96
N GLN A 21 19.37 -10.30 12.11
CA GLN A 21 19.40 -9.14 11.21
C GLN A 21 19.97 -9.46 9.82
N CYS A 22 20.49 -10.68 9.65
CA CYS A 22 21.28 -11.11 8.52
C CYS A 22 21.29 -12.65 8.48
N SER A 23 20.63 -13.25 7.50
CA SER A 23 20.53 -14.71 7.32
C SER A 23 21.69 -15.32 6.49
N GLY A 24 22.68 -14.50 6.12
CA GLY A 24 23.82 -14.83 5.27
C GLY A 24 25.07 -14.00 5.61
N SER A 25 25.89 -13.68 4.61
CA SER A 25 27.06 -12.81 4.76
C SER A 25 26.72 -11.38 4.33
N ALA A 26 26.93 -10.42 5.23
CA ALA A 26 26.66 -9.02 4.95
C ALA A 26 27.64 -8.45 3.92
N VAL A 27 27.12 -7.80 2.88
CA VAL A 27 27.88 -7.10 1.83
C VAL A 27 27.32 -5.69 1.69
N ASN A 28 28.20 -4.69 1.56
CA ASN A 28 27.82 -3.32 1.25
C ASN A 28 27.99 -3.08 -0.24
N GLU A 29 26.88 -2.79 -0.92
CA GLU A 29 26.83 -2.49 -2.35
C GLU A 29 26.21 -1.11 -2.54
N GLY A 30 27.01 -0.14 -2.97
CA GLY A 30 26.52 1.21 -3.24
C GLY A 30 25.97 1.97 -2.03
N GLY A 31 26.36 1.58 -0.80
CA GLY A 31 25.84 2.17 0.45
C GLY A 31 24.68 1.38 1.08
N ASN A 32 24.19 0.35 0.40
CA ASN A 32 23.13 -0.52 0.89
C ASN A 32 23.72 -1.83 1.42
N TRP A 33 23.24 -2.26 2.59
CA TRP A 33 23.65 -3.54 3.17
C TRP A 33 22.69 -4.66 2.73
N PHE A 34 23.26 -5.67 2.09
CA PHE A 34 22.60 -6.90 1.69
C PHE A 34 23.16 -8.07 2.48
N CYS A 35 22.34 -9.07 2.76
CA CYS A 35 22.76 -10.25 3.48
C CYS A 35 22.26 -11.53 2.80
N GLY A 36 21.25 -12.20 3.36
CA GLY A 36 20.71 -13.42 2.77
C GLY A 36 19.53 -13.16 1.84
N VAL A 37 19.43 -13.98 0.80
CA VAL A 37 18.22 -14.11 0.00
C VAL A 37 17.14 -14.80 0.84
N ILE A 38 15.94 -14.24 0.83
CA ILE A 38 14.78 -14.74 1.55
C ILE A 38 13.53 -14.80 0.67
N ASP A 39 12.60 -15.68 1.05
CA ASP A 39 11.25 -15.77 0.46
C ASP A 39 10.18 -15.28 1.44
N GLN A 40 10.58 -15.02 2.69
CA GLN A 40 9.70 -14.48 3.72
C GLN A 40 10.47 -13.76 4.84
N ILE A 41 9.82 -12.77 5.44
CA ILE A 41 10.32 -12.04 6.61
C ILE A 41 9.17 -11.67 7.54
N LEU A 42 9.42 -11.76 8.85
CA LEU A 42 8.53 -11.26 9.90
C LEU A 42 9.19 -10.10 10.64
N TYR A 43 8.47 -8.99 10.75
CA TYR A 43 8.84 -7.85 11.59
C TYR A 43 7.97 -7.86 12.84
N GLU A 44 8.56 -7.83 14.03
CA GLU A 44 7.86 -7.84 15.31
C GLU A 44 8.29 -6.68 16.20
N GLY A 45 7.44 -6.32 17.16
CA GLY A 45 7.76 -5.30 18.16
C GLY A 45 7.45 -3.87 17.72
N PHE A 46 6.45 -3.70 16.84
CA PHE A 46 5.94 -2.37 16.52
C PHE A 46 5.46 -1.63 17.77
N SER A 47 5.68 -0.30 17.81
CA SER A 47 5.28 0.55 18.93
C SER A 47 3.77 0.62 19.06
N SER A 48 3.27 0.60 20.29
CA SER A 48 1.85 0.69 20.60
C SER A 48 1.32 2.12 20.60
N SER A 49 2.12 3.16 20.84
CA SER A 49 1.59 4.53 20.97
C SER A 49 2.60 5.59 20.56
N GLY A 50 2.11 6.72 20.04
CA GLY A 50 2.93 7.86 19.66
C GLY A 50 2.11 8.95 19.00
N ASN A 51 2.80 9.91 18.37
CA ASN A 51 2.15 10.92 17.55
C ASN A 51 3.02 11.24 16.32
N PHE A 52 2.36 11.79 15.29
CA PHE A 52 2.99 12.45 14.16
C PHE A 52 2.29 13.80 13.91
N LYS A 53 2.83 14.63 13.03
CA LYS A 53 2.19 15.91 12.67
C LYS A 53 1.32 15.74 11.43
N ALA A 54 0.00 15.72 11.61
CA ALA A 54 -0.96 15.67 10.52
C ALA A 54 -1.13 17.07 9.92
N VAL A 55 -1.08 17.18 8.61
CA VAL A 55 -1.38 18.44 7.91
C VAL A 55 -2.85 18.81 8.17
N THR A 56 -3.10 20.09 8.46
CA THR A 56 -4.44 20.65 8.67
C THR A 56 -4.77 21.73 7.63
N LYS A 57 -3.74 22.33 7.02
CA LYS A 57 -3.90 23.32 5.95
C LYS A 57 -2.64 23.43 5.10
N MET A 58 -2.83 23.69 3.81
CA MET A 58 -1.78 24.10 2.87
C MET A 58 -2.18 25.42 2.24
N GLY A 59 -1.40 26.48 2.46
CA GLY A 59 -1.64 27.81 1.90
C GLY A 59 -0.99 27.99 0.53
N ASP A 60 -1.54 28.90 -0.28
CA ASP A 60 -1.01 29.21 -1.62
C ASP A 60 0.38 29.87 -1.56
N ASP A 61 0.72 30.48 -0.42
CA ASP A 61 2.01 31.11 -0.11
C ASP A 61 3.11 30.11 0.31
N GLY A 62 2.80 28.82 0.35
CA GLY A 62 3.72 27.77 0.81
C GLY A 62 3.66 27.52 2.31
N SER A 63 2.72 28.13 3.05
CA SER A 63 2.48 27.79 4.46
C SER A 63 1.91 26.38 4.63
N CYS A 64 2.43 25.63 5.59
CA CYS A 64 2.03 24.28 5.91
C CYS A 64 1.68 24.18 7.40
N ASP A 65 0.39 24.17 7.72
CA ASP A 65 -0.07 24.01 9.09
C ASP A 65 -0.19 22.52 9.40
N GLN A 66 0.33 22.11 10.55
CA GLN A 66 0.26 20.74 11.03
C GLN A 66 -0.05 20.70 12.52
N GLU A 67 -0.88 19.75 12.91
CA GLU A 67 -1.25 19.51 14.31
C GLU A 67 -0.82 18.10 14.76
N PRO A 68 -0.51 17.88 16.04
CA PRO A 68 -0.25 16.56 16.57
C PRO A 68 -1.46 15.63 16.36
N PHE A 69 -1.23 14.48 15.72
CA PHE A 69 -2.17 13.38 15.63
C PHE A 69 -1.61 12.21 16.43
N SER A 70 -2.34 11.79 17.46
CA SER A 70 -1.94 10.68 18.32
C SER A 70 -2.50 9.37 17.80
N TYR A 71 -1.69 8.32 17.88
CA TYR A 71 -2.13 6.95 17.61
C TYR A 71 -1.84 6.07 18.84
N ASP A 72 -2.73 5.12 19.07
CA ASP A 72 -2.61 4.09 20.09
C ASP A 72 -3.16 2.78 19.52
N GLY A 73 -2.27 1.87 19.15
CA GLY A 73 -2.57 0.60 18.49
C GLY A 73 -1.31 -0.23 18.26
N ALA A 74 -1.49 -1.56 18.23
CA ALA A 74 -0.40 -2.55 18.21
C ALA A 74 0.59 -2.45 17.02
N LEU A 75 0.21 -1.74 15.95
CA LEU A 75 1.03 -1.51 14.76
C LEU A 75 1.32 -0.01 14.54
N GLY A 76 1.03 0.82 15.54
CA GLY A 76 1.19 2.27 15.45
C GLY A 76 0.50 2.86 14.22
N PRO A 77 1.16 3.75 13.46
CA PRO A 77 0.60 4.39 12.28
C PRO A 77 0.23 3.43 11.15
N LEU A 78 0.75 2.19 11.17
CA LEU A 78 0.41 1.19 10.17
C LEU A 78 -1.03 0.67 10.33
N SER A 79 -1.72 0.98 11.43
CA SER A 79 -3.13 0.64 11.64
C SER A 79 -4.09 1.58 10.90
N GLU A 80 -3.60 2.77 10.54
CA GLU A 80 -4.32 3.78 9.76
C GLU A 80 -4.64 3.28 8.35
N ASP A 81 -5.32 4.11 7.57
CA ASP A 81 -5.62 3.80 6.18
C ASP A 81 -4.35 3.85 5.31
N LEU A 82 -3.94 2.70 4.77
CA LEU A 82 -2.77 2.62 3.91
C LEU A 82 -3.16 2.65 2.44
N SER A 83 -2.51 3.51 1.68
CA SER A 83 -2.53 3.50 0.21
C SER A 83 -1.38 2.64 -0.30
N VAL A 84 -1.61 1.83 -1.32
CA VAL A 84 -0.55 1.01 -1.94
C VAL A 84 0.01 1.76 -3.14
N HIS A 85 1.32 1.71 -3.35
CA HIS A 85 2.01 2.42 -4.41
C HIS A 85 2.94 1.49 -5.18
N ILE A 86 3.05 1.72 -6.48
CA ILE A 86 3.87 0.93 -7.39
C ILE A 86 4.68 1.87 -8.26
N ARG A 87 5.97 1.58 -8.41
CA ARG A 87 6.90 2.22 -9.34
C ARG A 87 7.43 1.20 -10.34
N GLY A 88 7.45 1.56 -11.62
CA GLY A 88 7.99 0.73 -12.69
C GLY A 88 9.53 0.66 -12.70
N PRO A 89 10.12 -0.31 -13.42
CA PRO A 89 9.50 -1.27 -14.33
C PRO A 89 8.69 -2.39 -13.65
N PHE A 90 7.38 -2.47 -13.92
CA PHE A 90 6.48 -3.33 -13.14
C PHE A 90 5.28 -3.84 -13.97
N ASN A 91 4.78 -5.04 -13.66
CA ASN A 91 3.46 -5.50 -14.12
C ASN A 91 2.64 -6.05 -12.94
N LEU A 92 1.50 -5.43 -12.67
CA LEU A 92 0.52 -5.89 -11.67
C LEU A 92 -0.59 -6.69 -12.36
N LYS A 93 -0.74 -7.97 -12.01
CA LYS A 93 -1.84 -8.83 -12.50
C LYS A 93 -3.03 -8.84 -11.58
N GLU A 94 -2.79 -8.89 -10.28
CA GLU A 94 -3.85 -9.09 -9.29
C GLU A 94 -3.51 -8.41 -7.98
N PHE A 95 -4.52 -7.86 -7.33
CA PHE A 95 -4.41 -7.24 -6.01
C PHE A 95 -5.67 -7.57 -5.21
N ALA A 96 -5.50 -7.91 -3.93
CA ALA A 96 -6.63 -8.16 -3.03
C ALA A 96 -6.33 -7.63 -1.63
N VAL A 97 -7.37 -7.14 -0.96
CA VAL A 97 -7.32 -6.74 0.44
C VAL A 97 -8.27 -7.60 1.24
N TYR A 98 -7.82 -8.07 2.39
CA TYR A 98 -8.65 -8.79 3.35
C TYR A 98 -8.60 -8.10 4.71
N ASN A 99 -9.74 -8.03 5.37
CA ASN A 99 -9.83 -7.63 6.76
C ASN A 99 -10.38 -8.80 7.57
N LEU A 100 -9.94 -8.91 8.83
CA LEU A 100 -10.51 -9.89 9.75
C LEU A 100 -11.96 -9.49 10.05
N GLY A 101 -12.93 -10.37 9.72
CA GLY A 101 -14.32 -10.13 10.08
C GLY A 101 -14.47 -10.02 11.60
N SER A 102 -15.34 -9.12 12.08
CA SER A 102 -15.80 -9.21 13.46
C SER A 102 -16.46 -10.57 13.63
N SER A 103 -16.19 -11.26 14.75
CA SER A 103 -16.93 -12.47 15.08
C SER A 103 -18.40 -12.08 15.15
N GLU A 104 -19.20 -12.53 14.17
CA GLU A 104 -20.63 -12.41 14.29
C GLU A 104 -20.99 -13.16 15.58
N LYS A 105 -21.43 -12.43 16.61
CA LYS A 105 -22.14 -13.07 17.72
C LYS A 105 -23.26 -13.84 17.04
N LYS A 106 -23.21 -15.19 17.11
CA LYS A 106 -24.36 -16.03 16.81
C LYS A 106 -25.53 -15.35 17.52
N ARG A 107 -26.44 -14.75 16.75
CA ARG A 107 -27.74 -14.40 17.30
C ARG A 107 -28.33 -15.74 17.67
N ASP A 108 -28.43 -16.02 18.96
CA ASP A 108 -29.22 -17.11 19.47
C ASP A 108 -30.59 -16.97 18.81
N SER A 109 -30.86 -17.86 17.87
CA SER A 109 -32.15 -17.95 17.22
C SER A 109 -33.06 -18.58 18.26
N ALA A 110 -33.52 -17.77 19.21
CA ALA A 110 -34.62 -18.14 20.07
C ALA A 110 -35.83 -18.42 19.16
N PRO A 111 -36.47 -19.60 19.26
CA PRO A 111 -37.63 -19.90 18.45
C PRO A 111 -38.76 -18.95 18.85
N SER A 112 -39.18 -18.09 17.93
CA SER A 112 -40.32 -17.21 18.13
C SER A 112 -41.61 -18.06 18.13
N PRO A 113 -42.46 -17.98 19.16
CA PRO A 113 -43.72 -18.70 19.18
C PRO A 113 -44.84 -17.84 18.54
N HIS A 114 -45.68 -18.51 17.74
CA HIS A 114 -46.96 -18.06 17.13
C HIS A 114 -46.86 -17.16 15.88
N LEU A 115 -47.19 -17.58 14.65
CA LEU A 115 -48.40 -18.18 14.05
C LEU A 115 -49.52 -17.16 13.70
N HIS A 116 -49.74 -17.01 12.39
CA HIS A 116 -50.86 -16.41 11.62
C HIS A 116 -51.04 -14.89 11.52
N GLY A 117 -50.93 -14.38 10.28
CA GLY A 117 -51.45 -13.05 9.90
C GLY A 117 -50.89 -12.45 8.61
N HIS A 118 -50.94 -13.16 7.47
CA HIS A 118 -50.66 -12.55 6.16
C HIS A 118 -51.96 -12.20 5.44
N ARG A 119 -52.34 -10.92 5.42
CA ARG A 119 -52.96 -10.29 4.24
C ARG A 119 -53.18 -8.79 4.46
N HIS A 120 -52.88 -8.02 3.41
CA HIS A 120 -53.11 -6.58 3.25
C HIS A 120 -52.14 -5.68 4.02
N PHE A 121 -50.98 -5.35 3.44
CA PHE A 121 -50.33 -4.02 3.51
C PHE A 121 -49.06 -3.94 2.64
N HIS A 122 -49.10 -4.49 1.41
CA HIS A 122 -48.06 -4.26 0.40
C HIS A 122 -48.65 -3.54 -0.82
N GLU A 123 -49.24 -2.38 -0.58
CA GLU A 123 -49.76 -1.56 -1.67
C GLU A 123 -49.64 -0.07 -1.35
N GLN A 124 -48.42 0.38 -1.02
CA GLN A 124 -48.05 1.81 -1.04
C GLN A 124 -46.55 1.97 -0.71
N ARG A 125 -45.68 1.69 -1.70
CA ARG A 125 -44.30 2.25 -1.83
C ARG A 125 -43.50 1.63 -2.99
N LYS A 126 -44.13 1.35 -4.13
CA LYS A 126 -43.39 1.20 -5.41
C LYS A 126 -43.42 2.54 -6.15
N LYS A 127 -42.51 3.45 -5.81
CA LYS A 127 -42.17 4.54 -6.75
C LYS A 127 -41.30 3.92 -7.85
N LYS A 128 -41.84 3.89 -9.07
CA LYS A 128 -41.17 3.48 -10.30
C LYS A 128 -39.87 4.29 -10.46
N ARG A 129 -38.71 3.61 -10.50
CA ARG A 129 -37.48 4.19 -11.06
C ARG A 129 -37.63 4.07 -12.58
N GLY A 130 -37.46 5.17 -13.32
CA GLY A 130 -37.49 5.13 -14.78
C GLY A 130 -36.39 4.22 -15.34
N ASP A 131 -36.68 3.54 -16.44
CA ASP A 131 -35.69 2.71 -17.14
C ASP A 131 -34.61 3.61 -17.74
N TRP A 132 -33.35 3.37 -17.36
CA TRP A 132 -32.20 4.10 -17.87
C TRP A 132 -31.67 3.42 -19.13
N VAL A 133 -31.43 4.21 -20.18
CA VAL A 133 -30.82 3.75 -21.44
C VAL A 133 -29.39 4.25 -21.49
N THR A 134 -28.48 3.37 -21.90
CA THR A 134 -27.06 3.68 -22.08
C THR A 134 -26.69 3.38 -23.53
N ALA A 135 -26.08 4.34 -24.21
CA ALA A 135 -25.63 4.18 -25.60
C ALA A 135 -24.28 4.88 -25.84
N THR A 136 -23.52 4.39 -26.82
CA THR A 136 -22.29 5.05 -27.27
C THR A 136 -22.62 5.97 -28.44
N ILE A 137 -22.46 7.28 -28.24
CA ILE A 137 -22.65 8.31 -29.28
C ILE A 137 -21.31 9.03 -29.45
N ASN A 138 -20.82 9.11 -30.69
CA ASN A 138 -19.53 9.73 -31.02
C ASN A 138 -18.34 9.19 -30.19
N GLY A 139 -18.36 7.88 -29.86
CA GLY A 139 -17.30 7.22 -29.09
C GLY A 139 -17.34 7.46 -27.57
N GLN A 140 -18.33 8.21 -27.05
CA GLN A 140 -18.56 8.38 -25.63
C GLN A 140 -19.81 7.63 -25.17
N VAL A 141 -19.71 6.93 -24.04
CA VAL A 141 -20.85 6.29 -23.39
C VAL A 141 -21.65 7.36 -22.65
N VAL A 142 -22.90 7.55 -23.05
CA VAL A 142 -23.85 8.48 -22.43
C VAL A 142 -25.09 7.71 -21.97
N SER A 143 -25.69 8.14 -20.86
CA SER A 143 -26.88 7.53 -20.26
C SER A 143 -27.92 8.59 -19.93
N TRP A 144 -29.19 8.30 -20.23
CA TRP A 144 -30.32 9.18 -19.92
C TRP A 144 -31.57 8.37 -19.60
N GLU A 145 -32.57 9.02 -18.99
CA GLU A 145 -33.85 8.39 -18.67
C GLU A 145 -34.67 8.18 -19.95
N ASN A 146 -35.18 6.96 -20.16
CA ASN A 146 -35.90 6.61 -21.37
C ASN A 146 -37.29 7.28 -21.42
N THR A 147 -37.44 8.28 -22.28
CA THR A 147 -38.73 8.94 -22.54
C THR A 147 -39.45 8.40 -23.79
N TYR A 148 -38.91 7.35 -24.42
CA TYR A 148 -39.43 6.81 -25.67
C TYR A 148 -40.68 5.94 -25.45
N ASN A 149 -41.78 6.32 -26.08
CA ASN A 149 -43.13 5.77 -25.91
C ASN A 149 -43.59 4.89 -27.10
N GLY A 150 -42.65 4.33 -27.87
CA GLY A 150 -42.92 3.23 -28.80
C GLY A 150 -43.78 3.61 -30.01
N SER A 151 -43.15 4.07 -31.10
CA SER A 151 -43.75 4.04 -32.44
C SER A 151 -42.67 3.78 -33.50
N PRO A 152 -42.83 2.79 -34.39
CA PRO A 152 -41.73 2.24 -35.16
C PRO A 152 -41.34 3.17 -36.32
N ALA A 153 -40.04 3.37 -36.51
CA ALA A 153 -39.50 4.01 -37.70
C ALA A 153 -38.40 3.15 -38.33
N THR A 154 -38.55 3.03 -39.65
CA THR A 154 -37.85 2.20 -40.63
C THR A 154 -36.35 2.48 -40.78
N GLN A 155 -35.65 1.41 -41.13
CA GLN A 155 -34.21 1.27 -41.33
C GLN A 155 -33.70 2.02 -42.59
N ALA A 156 -32.51 2.63 -42.52
CA ALA A 156 -31.69 3.00 -43.67
C ALA A 156 -30.20 2.77 -43.39
N ALA A 157 -29.48 2.29 -44.41
CA ALA A 157 -28.12 1.76 -44.40
C ALA A 157 -27.03 2.87 -44.62
N PRO A 158 -25.72 2.55 -44.45
CA PRO A 158 -24.66 3.52 -44.13
C PRO A 158 -23.94 4.12 -45.34
N VAL A 159 -23.28 5.27 -45.15
CA VAL A 159 -22.36 5.89 -46.13
C VAL A 159 -20.98 6.14 -45.50
N ALA A 160 -19.94 5.89 -46.28
CA ALA A 160 -18.53 5.81 -45.90
C ALA A 160 -17.75 7.16 -45.89
N ILE A 161 -16.54 7.06 -45.33
CA ILE A 161 -15.49 8.04 -44.97
C ILE A 161 -14.90 8.82 -46.17
N PRO A 162 -14.17 9.95 -45.97
CA PRO A 162 -12.70 9.86 -46.10
C PRO A 162 -11.87 10.72 -45.10
N ALA A 163 -10.56 10.42 -45.14
CA ALA A 163 -9.49 10.71 -44.19
C ALA A 163 -8.86 12.13 -44.23
N ALA A 164 -7.91 12.32 -43.31
CA ALA A 164 -7.09 13.49 -42.98
C ALA A 164 -6.22 14.06 -44.13
N PRO A 165 -5.55 15.20 -43.85
CA PRO A 165 -4.14 15.35 -44.22
C PRO A 165 -3.24 15.74 -43.04
N THR A 166 -2.06 15.15 -43.10
CA THR A 166 -0.79 15.44 -42.41
C THR A 166 -0.17 16.76 -42.87
N ASP A 167 0.60 17.44 -42.01
CA ASP A 167 1.88 17.99 -42.46
C ASP A 167 2.88 18.30 -41.33
N SER A 168 4.11 18.50 -41.76
CA SER A 168 5.35 18.11 -41.09
C SER A 168 6.28 19.29 -40.79
N VAL A 169 7.08 19.15 -39.72
CA VAL A 169 8.49 19.61 -39.58
C VAL A 169 8.77 21.12 -39.43
N ASN A 170 9.41 21.51 -38.32
CA ASN A 170 10.78 22.06 -38.38
C ASN A 170 11.58 22.00 -37.07
N VAL A 171 12.83 21.59 -37.25
CA VAL A 171 13.91 21.42 -36.28
C VAL A 171 14.75 22.69 -36.26
N VAL A 172 15.18 23.16 -35.08
CA VAL A 172 16.41 23.96 -34.95
C VAL A 172 17.24 23.41 -33.81
N ASN A 173 18.51 23.23 -34.12
CA ASN A 173 19.58 22.65 -33.33
C ASN A 173 20.58 23.78 -33.04
N GLU A 174 21.11 23.92 -31.83
CA GLU A 174 22.48 24.38 -31.60
C GLU A 174 22.98 24.15 -30.16
N LYS A 175 24.29 23.95 -30.03
CA LYS A 175 25.03 23.32 -28.92
C LYS A 175 26.00 24.30 -28.22
N LYS A 176 26.10 24.13 -26.88
CA LYS A 176 27.31 24.21 -25.98
C LYS A 176 28.05 25.57 -25.77
N PRO A 177 28.99 25.72 -24.80
CA PRO A 177 29.42 24.84 -23.66
C PRO A 177 29.78 25.49 -22.29
N LEU A 178 29.93 24.61 -21.26
CA LEU A 178 30.80 24.58 -20.03
C LEU A 178 30.69 25.74 -18.98
N ASP A 179 30.72 25.50 -17.65
CA ASP A 179 31.89 25.03 -16.89
C ASP A 179 31.61 24.49 -15.45
N LYS A 180 32.64 23.79 -14.91
CA LYS A 180 32.77 23.13 -13.59
C LYS A 180 32.94 24.09 -12.40
N ILE A 181 32.42 23.75 -11.21
CA ILE A 181 33.06 24.05 -9.90
C ILE A 181 32.87 22.90 -8.91
N LYS A 182 33.97 22.53 -8.21
CA LYS A 182 34.08 21.58 -7.08
C LYS A 182 34.07 22.32 -5.74
N SER A 183 33.54 21.69 -4.69
CA SER A 183 33.98 21.75 -3.27
C SER A 183 32.87 21.12 -2.41
N LYS A 184 33.05 20.65 -1.16
CA LYS A 184 34.13 20.02 -0.39
C LYS A 184 33.40 19.45 0.85
N VAL A 185 33.76 18.24 1.25
CA VAL A 185 33.22 17.52 2.43
C VAL A 185 33.70 18.17 3.72
N GLU A 186 32.81 18.41 4.69
CA GLU A 186 33.17 18.57 6.10
C GLU A 186 32.26 17.77 7.03
N ASN A 187 32.89 17.33 8.10
CA ASN A 187 32.59 16.19 8.95
C ASN A 187 32.32 16.73 10.36
N VAL A 188 31.12 16.53 10.91
CA VAL A 188 30.81 16.95 12.29
C VAL A 188 30.34 15.75 13.11
N LYS A 189 31.25 15.27 13.95
CA LYS A 189 31.00 14.33 15.04
C LYS A 189 30.13 15.01 16.11
N SER A 190 29.11 14.32 16.62
CA SER A 190 28.44 14.71 17.87
C SER A 190 28.12 13.49 18.73
N LYS A 191 28.31 13.70 20.03
CA LYS A 191 28.51 12.71 21.10
C LYS A 191 27.18 12.09 21.57
N VAL A 192 27.23 10.80 21.89
CA VAL A 192 26.18 10.03 22.56
C VAL A 192 26.35 10.16 24.08
N ASN A 193 25.29 10.54 24.79
CA ASN A 193 25.17 10.36 26.24
C ASN A 193 24.08 9.30 26.52
N GLN A 194 24.49 8.22 27.18
CA GLN A 194 23.62 7.17 27.71
C GLN A 194 22.81 7.69 28.91
N VAL A 195 21.65 7.07 29.21
CA VAL A 195 21.40 6.35 30.49
C VAL A 195 19.93 5.86 30.64
N LYS A 196 19.83 4.57 30.98
CA LYS A 196 18.82 3.78 31.74
C LYS A 196 17.51 3.30 31.07
N SER A 197 17.55 2.02 30.69
CA SER A 197 16.44 1.14 30.33
C SER A 197 15.79 0.43 31.53
N LYS A 198 14.46 0.30 31.49
CA LYS A 198 13.55 -0.50 32.34
C LYS A 198 13.03 -1.75 31.57
N ALA A 199 13.24 -2.95 32.09
CA ALA A 199 13.02 -4.24 31.39
C ALA A 199 11.71 -4.39 30.55
N PRO A 200 11.74 -5.01 29.34
CA PRO A 200 10.55 -5.26 28.55
C PRO A 200 9.88 -6.61 28.92
N SER A 201 8.55 -6.61 28.83
CA SER A 201 7.65 -7.74 29.06
C SER A 201 7.69 -8.79 27.93
N LYS A 202 7.48 -10.07 28.29
CA LYS A 202 7.51 -11.25 27.40
C LYS A 202 6.51 -11.15 26.23
N ALA A 203 6.92 -11.63 25.05
CA ALA A 203 6.08 -11.82 23.87
C ALA A 203 4.85 -12.71 24.20
N LYS A 204 3.66 -12.28 23.77
CA LYS A 204 2.41 -13.02 23.96
C LYS A 204 2.30 -14.12 22.91
N GLU A 205 2.11 -15.35 23.39
CA GLU A 205 1.78 -16.51 22.56
C GLU A 205 0.41 -16.32 21.88
N TYR A 206 0.33 -16.73 20.62
CA TYR A 206 -0.87 -16.62 19.80
C TYR A 206 -1.95 -17.59 20.33
N THR A 207 -2.95 -17.09 21.03
CA THR A 207 -4.15 -17.85 21.43
C THR A 207 -5.35 -17.45 20.57
N ALA A 208 -5.79 -18.38 19.71
CA ALA A 208 -6.88 -18.14 18.77
C ALA A 208 -8.24 -18.01 19.47
N THR A 209 -9.08 -17.11 18.98
CA THR A 209 -10.54 -17.31 19.06
C THR A 209 -10.95 -18.10 17.81
N PRO A 210 -11.59 -19.27 17.93
CA PRO A 210 -12.13 -19.99 16.77
C PRO A 210 -13.21 -19.13 16.07
N GLY A 211 -13.04 -18.82 14.78
CA GLY A 211 -14.14 -18.29 13.94
C GLY A 211 -13.93 -16.96 13.21
N GLY A 212 -12.73 -16.39 13.12
CA GLY A 212 -12.50 -15.17 12.34
C GLY A 212 -12.29 -15.45 10.85
N HIS A 213 -13.34 -15.42 10.02
CA HIS A 213 -13.16 -15.48 8.57
C HIS A 213 -12.59 -14.15 8.06
N TRP A 214 -11.44 -14.19 7.41
CA TRP A 214 -10.88 -13.03 6.72
C TRP A 214 -11.68 -12.81 5.44
N LYS A 215 -12.32 -11.64 5.31
CA LYS A 215 -13.16 -11.32 4.17
C LYS A 215 -12.40 -10.45 3.19
N ARG A 216 -12.45 -10.78 1.89
CA ARG A 216 -11.92 -9.92 0.83
C ARG A 216 -12.78 -8.65 0.74
N THR A 217 -12.17 -7.50 0.98
CA THR A 217 -12.83 -6.18 0.99
C THR A 217 -12.55 -5.37 -0.28
N SER A 218 -11.46 -5.68 -0.97
CA SER A 218 -11.10 -5.07 -2.26
C SER A 218 -10.43 -6.10 -3.16
N TYR A 219 -10.64 -5.99 -4.47
CA TYR A 219 -10.09 -6.90 -5.46
C TYR A 219 -9.88 -6.23 -6.81
N TYR A 220 -8.74 -6.50 -7.42
CA TYR A 220 -8.42 -6.11 -8.78
C TYR A 220 -7.83 -7.29 -9.55
N ASN A 221 -8.24 -7.44 -10.81
CA ASN A 221 -7.65 -8.37 -11.76
C ASN A 221 -7.50 -7.71 -13.13
N ALA A 222 -6.26 -7.59 -13.60
CA ALA A 222 -5.90 -6.85 -14.80
C ALA A 222 -6.48 -7.47 -16.07
N GLN A 223 -6.33 -8.79 -16.22
CA GLN A 223 -6.76 -9.55 -17.39
C GLN A 223 -8.29 -9.56 -17.51
N ARG A 224 -8.99 -9.78 -16.40
CA ARG A 224 -10.46 -9.79 -16.34
C ARG A 224 -11.08 -8.40 -16.32
N ARG A 225 -10.26 -7.34 -16.19
CA ARG A 225 -10.68 -5.94 -16.08
C ARG A 225 -11.67 -5.72 -14.93
N VAL A 226 -11.43 -6.38 -13.81
CA VAL A 226 -12.24 -6.27 -12.59
C VAL A 226 -11.56 -5.31 -11.63
N ALA A 227 -12.32 -4.38 -11.07
CA ALA A 227 -11.93 -3.57 -9.92
C ALA A 227 -13.16 -3.46 -8.99
N ASP A 228 -13.10 -4.15 -7.87
CA ASP A 228 -14.10 -4.16 -6.81
C ASP A 228 -13.50 -3.48 -5.58
N ASN A 229 -14.14 -2.41 -5.14
CA ASN A 229 -13.63 -1.50 -4.11
C ASN A 229 -12.15 -1.09 -4.28
N VAL A 230 -11.74 -0.80 -5.52
CA VAL A 230 -10.40 -0.35 -5.88
C VAL A 230 -10.50 0.86 -6.78
N ILE A 231 -9.68 1.88 -6.51
CA ILE A 231 -9.45 3.00 -7.41
C ILE A 231 -7.96 3.22 -7.63
N PHE A 232 -7.61 3.52 -8.88
CA PHE A 232 -6.25 3.82 -9.29
C PHE A 232 -6.03 5.34 -9.36
N MET A 233 -4.99 5.79 -8.69
CA MET A 233 -4.64 7.19 -8.55
C MET A 233 -3.16 7.42 -8.86
N GLY A 234 -2.72 8.66 -8.95
CA GLY A 234 -1.30 8.98 -9.10
C GLY A 234 -1.00 10.44 -8.83
N ASN A 235 0.28 10.75 -8.67
CA ASN A 235 0.79 12.10 -8.45
C ASN A 235 0.89 12.89 -9.77
N TYR A 236 -0.25 13.02 -10.46
CA TYR A 236 -0.42 13.63 -11.79
C TYR A 236 -1.46 14.76 -11.77
N GLY A 237 -1.61 15.45 -10.63
CA GLY A 237 -2.53 16.59 -10.50
C GLY A 237 -2.34 17.60 -11.65
N GLY A 238 -3.45 18.10 -12.19
CA GLY A 238 -3.46 18.96 -13.38
C GLY A 238 -3.59 18.19 -14.71
N GLU A 239 -3.36 16.88 -14.73
CA GLU A 239 -3.62 16.03 -15.90
C GLU A 239 -5.08 15.51 -15.91
N GLY A 240 -6.04 16.43 -16.03
CA GLY A 240 -7.47 16.15 -16.14
C GLY A 240 -8.22 16.00 -14.82
N SER A 241 -7.54 15.71 -13.71
CA SER A 241 -8.07 15.80 -12.35
C SER A 241 -6.96 16.15 -11.36
N GLY A 242 -7.33 16.43 -10.10
CA GLY A 242 -6.39 17.03 -9.16
C GLY A 242 -5.98 18.44 -9.60
N VAL A 243 -4.93 18.97 -8.98
CA VAL A 243 -4.37 20.29 -9.27
C VAL A 243 -2.85 20.22 -9.37
N PHE A 244 -2.28 21.14 -10.16
CA PHE A 244 -0.86 21.45 -10.15
C PHE A 244 -0.70 22.94 -9.84
N ASP A 245 0.28 23.26 -9.02
CA ASP A 245 0.77 24.61 -8.83
C ASP A 245 2.28 24.57 -8.56
N ASN A 246 2.95 25.71 -8.66
CA ASN A 246 4.40 25.80 -8.44
C ASN A 246 4.80 25.79 -6.96
N THR A 247 3.84 25.86 -6.04
CA THR A 247 4.08 25.88 -4.60
C THR A 247 4.23 24.45 -4.07
N TRP A 248 3.32 23.57 -4.47
CA TRP A 248 3.13 22.23 -3.94
C TRP A 248 3.30 21.13 -5.00
N GLY A 249 3.44 21.49 -6.27
CA GLY A 249 3.56 20.54 -7.38
C GLY A 249 2.26 19.80 -7.64
N ASN A 250 2.37 18.59 -8.21
CA ASN A 250 1.22 17.72 -8.48
C ASN A 250 0.52 17.34 -7.18
N SER A 251 -0.81 17.35 -7.18
CA SER A 251 -1.62 16.63 -6.21
C SER A 251 -1.89 15.20 -6.64
N LEU A 252 -2.58 14.45 -5.79
CA LEU A 252 -3.25 13.23 -6.18
C LEU A 252 -4.28 13.49 -7.30
N SER A 253 -4.46 12.53 -8.20
CA SER A 253 -5.35 12.59 -9.36
C SER A 253 -5.80 11.18 -9.77
N TYR A 254 -6.85 11.06 -10.57
CA TYR A 254 -7.22 9.77 -11.19
C TYR A 254 -6.13 9.31 -12.15
N LEU A 255 -5.80 8.02 -12.12
CA LEU A 255 -4.84 7.42 -13.04
C LEU A 255 -5.48 7.10 -14.39
N ASN A 256 -4.74 7.25 -15.48
CA ASN A 256 -5.15 6.73 -16.78
C ASN A 256 -5.05 5.18 -16.83
N ALA A 257 -5.71 4.56 -17.82
CA ALA A 257 -5.76 3.10 -17.92
C ALA A 257 -4.41 2.44 -18.26
N ASN A 258 -3.41 3.22 -18.70
CA ASN A 258 -2.06 2.76 -19.03
C ASN A 258 -1.09 2.90 -17.85
N GLY A 259 -1.53 3.46 -16.71
CA GLY A 259 -0.77 3.56 -15.48
C GLY A 259 0.43 4.51 -15.51
N ASN A 260 0.44 5.50 -16.41
CA ASN A 260 1.63 6.33 -16.65
C ASN A 260 1.37 7.85 -16.70
N GLY A 261 0.17 8.28 -16.29
CA GLY A 261 -0.27 9.67 -16.27
C GLY A 261 -1.70 9.82 -15.71
N GLY A 262 -2.18 11.05 -15.66
CA GLY A 262 -3.49 11.40 -15.10
C GLY A 262 -4.68 11.16 -16.04
N SER A 263 -5.88 11.22 -15.48
CA SER A 263 -7.16 11.14 -16.20
C SER A 263 -8.20 12.06 -15.59
N SER A 264 -9.22 12.43 -16.38
CA SER A 264 -10.37 13.21 -15.91
C SER A 264 -11.41 12.41 -15.13
N SER A 265 -11.33 11.08 -15.16
CA SER A 265 -12.27 10.18 -14.48
C SER A 265 -11.57 8.88 -14.08
N PRO A 266 -12.10 8.15 -13.07
CA PRO A 266 -11.55 6.86 -12.68
C PRO A 266 -11.44 5.90 -13.87
N LYS A 267 -10.29 5.24 -14.02
CA LYS A 267 -10.07 4.18 -15.01
C LYS A 267 -9.61 2.90 -14.30
N ILE A 268 -10.07 1.76 -14.79
CA ILE A 268 -9.50 0.47 -14.40
C ILE A 268 -8.15 0.33 -15.12
N LEU A 269 -7.08 0.05 -14.36
CA LEU A 269 -5.74 -0.23 -14.89
C LEU A 269 -5.76 -1.46 -15.80
N LYS A 270 -5.13 -1.37 -16.97
CA LYS A 270 -5.02 -2.50 -17.92
C LYS A 270 -3.98 -3.51 -17.46
N ASP A 271 -3.96 -4.67 -18.10
CA ASP A 271 -2.79 -5.56 -18.04
C ASP A 271 -1.67 -4.93 -18.87
N VAL A 272 -0.93 -4.01 -18.27
CA VAL A 272 0.10 -3.18 -18.91
C VAL A 272 1.41 -3.24 -18.16
N PHE A 273 2.48 -2.99 -18.90
CA PHE A 273 3.79 -2.70 -18.36
C PHE A 273 3.87 -1.25 -17.92
N ILE A 274 4.31 -1.03 -16.68
CA ILE A 274 4.56 0.27 -16.08
C ILE A 274 6.04 0.56 -16.27
N PRO A 275 6.44 1.58 -17.07
CA PRO A 275 7.85 1.88 -17.32
C PRO A 275 8.58 2.44 -16.09
N SER A 276 9.92 2.42 -16.12
CA SER A 276 10.76 3.18 -15.19
C SER A 276 10.24 4.60 -14.92
N ASN A 277 10.34 5.01 -13.66
CA ASN A 277 9.92 6.35 -13.18
C ASN A 277 8.43 6.70 -13.40
N LYS A 278 7.59 5.71 -13.70
CA LYS A 278 6.14 5.85 -13.66
C LYS A 278 5.61 5.21 -12.39
N GLU A 279 4.73 5.95 -11.72
CA GLU A 279 4.21 5.58 -10.42
C GLU A 279 2.70 5.72 -10.39
N PHE A 280 2.05 4.83 -9.66
CA PHE A 280 0.64 4.96 -9.34
C PHE A 280 0.33 4.42 -7.96
N ALA A 281 -0.81 4.84 -7.45
CA ALA A 281 -1.34 4.46 -6.17
C ALA A 281 -2.67 3.70 -6.32
N ILE A 282 -2.96 2.84 -5.35
CA ILE A 282 -4.19 2.07 -5.22
C ILE A 282 -4.81 2.44 -3.88
N PHE A 283 -6.06 2.87 -3.93
CA PHE A 283 -6.91 3.18 -2.79
C PHE A 283 -8.16 2.29 -2.82
N SER A 284 -8.91 2.29 -1.72
CA SER A 284 -10.29 1.82 -1.77
C SER A 284 -11.13 2.77 -2.63
N SER A 285 -12.26 2.31 -3.16
CA SER A 285 -13.19 3.18 -3.90
C SER A 285 -14.07 4.05 -2.99
N GLU A 286 -13.83 4.01 -1.68
CA GLU A 286 -14.57 4.78 -0.69
C GLU A 286 -14.05 6.22 -0.66
N LYS A 287 -14.96 7.18 -0.87
CA LYS A 287 -14.63 8.60 -0.73
C LYS A 287 -14.20 8.93 0.70
N CYS A 288 -13.30 9.88 0.82
CA CYS A 288 -12.92 10.39 2.12
C CYS A 288 -14.10 11.05 2.83
N ASP A 289 -14.17 10.81 4.13
CA ASP A 289 -14.92 11.59 5.11
C ASP A 289 -13.92 12.21 6.10
N GLU A 290 -14.41 12.65 7.25
CA GLU A 290 -13.59 13.24 8.32
C GLU A 290 -12.42 12.35 8.76
N SER A 291 -12.52 11.02 8.60
CA SER A 291 -11.46 10.09 9.03
C SER A 291 -10.17 10.26 8.22
N CYS A 292 -10.24 10.78 6.99
CA CYS A 292 -9.06 11.00 6.15
C CYS A 292 -8.19 12.16 6.63
N GLY A 293 -8.74 13.08 7.43
CA GLY A 293 -8.15 14.38 7.72
C GLY A 293 -8.03 15.27 6.48
N TYR A 294 -7.04 16.18 6.50
CA TYR A 294 -6.84 17.12 5.41
C TYR A 294 -6.51 16.42 4.08
N SER A 295 -7.13 16.91 3.01
CA SER A 295 -6.81 16.55 1.63
C SER A 295 -6.67 17.83 0.83
N ARG A 296 -5.58 17.97 0.08
CA ARG A 296 -5.32 19.15 -0.76
C ARG A 296 -6.40 19.31 -1.84
N VAL A 297 -6.90 18.19 -2.37
CA VAL A 297 -8.00 18.17 -3.34
C VAL A 297 -9.09 17.19 -2.87
N PRO A 298 -10.07 17.67 -2.08
CA PRO A 298 -11.13 16.82 -1.52
C PRO A 298 -11.92 16.02 -2.57
N ASP A 299 -12.14 16.60 -3.76
CA ASP A 299 -12.93 15.97 -4.83
C ASP A 299 -12.33 14.67 -5.36
N VAL A 300 -11.01 14.48 -5.22
CA VAL A 300 -10.31 13.25 -5.60
C VAL A 300 -9.74 12.52 -4.38
N ALA A 301 -10.21 12.81 -3.17
CA ALA A 301 -9.75 12.13 -1.96
C ALA A 301 -10.52 10.82 -1.72
N TYR A 302 -9.79 9.72 -1.58
CA TYR A 302 -10.30 8.39 -1.27
C TYR A 302 -9.58 7.80 -0.05
N LYS A 303 -10.28 6.91 0.65
CA LYS A 303 -9.73 6.16 1.79
C LYS A 303 -8.74 5.11 1.29
N GLY A 304 -7.64 4.95 2.01
CA GLY A 304 -6.79 3.78 1.91
C GLY A 304 -7.44 2.56 2.55
N PHE A 305 -6.63 1.54 2.83
CA PHE A 305 -7.05 0.30 3.47
C PHE A 305 -6.69 0.33 4.95
N SER A 306 -7.69 0.54 5.81
CA SER A 306 -7.52 0.70 7.25
C SER A 306 -7.62 -0.61 8.04
N GLY A 307 -7.28 -0.53 9.32
CA GLY A 307 -7.50 -1.59 10.31
C GLY A 307 -6.23 -2.33 10.70
N SER A 308 -6.11 -2.66 11.99
CA SER A 308 -4.93 -3.31 12.57
C SER A 308 -4.76 -4.79 12.16
N ASN A 309 -5.83 -5.40 11.63
CA ASN A 309 -5.80 -6.74 11.05
C ASN A 309 -6.19 -6.65 9.57
N LYS A 310 -5.19 -6.57 8.71
CA LYS A 310 -5.38 -6.47 7.26
C LYS A 310 -4.32 -7.25 6.49
N ILE A 311 -4.68 -7.72 5.31
CA ILE A 311 -3.80 -8.47 4.43
C ILE A 311 -3.85 -7.84 3.04
N PHE A 312 -2.68 -7.58 2.46
CA PHE A 312 -2.55 -7.29 1.04
C PHE A 312 -2.00 -8.51 0.32
N LEU A 313 -2.68 -8.93 -0.74
CA LEU A 313 -2.18 -9.97 -1.64
C LEU A 313 -1.87 -9.36 -3.01
N PHE A 314 -0.73 -9.72 -3.59
CA PHE A 314 -0.25 -9.21 -4.86
C PHE A 314 0.15 -10.35 -5.79
N ASN A 315 -0.16 -10.23 -7.07
CA ASN A 315 0.39 -11.06 -8.14
C ASN A 315 1.10 -10.14 -9.15
N PHE A 316 2.43 -10.18 -9.19
CA PHE A 316 3.22 -9.21 -9.96
C PHE A 316 4.56 -9.76 -10.46
N LYS A 317 5.17 -9.02 -11.38
CA LYS A 317 6.57 -9.15 -11.78
C LYS A 317 7.23 -7.77 -11.86
N MET A 318 8.55 -7.74 -11.70
CA MET A 318 9.42 -6.56 -11.74
C MET A 318 10.49 -6.76 -12.82
N PRO A 319 10.15 -6.73 -14.12
CA PRO A 319 11.10 -7.04 -15.19
C PRO A 319 12.18 -5.96 -15.30
N PHE A 320 13.37 -6.29 -15.81
CA PHE A 320 14.38 -5.29 -16.18
C PHE A 320 13.95 -4.53 -17.43
N ASP A 321 14.23 -3.22 -17.47
CA ASP A 321 14.03 -2.40 -18.67
C ASP A 321 15.30 -1.66 -19.13
N GLY A 322 16.42 -1.80 -18.40
CA GLY A 322 17.72 -1.24 -18.75
C GLY A 322 17.80 0.29 -18.70
N ASN A 323 16.78 0.96 -18.17
CA ASN A 323 16.78 2.41 -18.04
C ASN A 323 17.79 2.85 -16.97
N THR A 324 18.62 3.85 -17.28
CA THR A 324 19.64 4.38 -16.36
C THR A 324 19.39 5.84 -15.93
N GLY A 325 18.20 6.36 -16.23
CA GLY A 325 17.76 7.70 -15.83
C GLY A 325 17.35 7.78 -14.36
N PHE A 326 16.73 8.90 -13.99
CA PHE A 326 16.15 9.08 -12.66
C PHE A 326 15.10 7.98 -12.37
N ASN A 327 15.26 7.25 -11.26
CA ASN A 327 14.48 6.05 -10.94
C ASN A 327 14.45 5.00 -12.06
N GLY A 328 15.50 4.96 -12.90
CA GLY A 328 15.66 4.01 -13.98
C GLY A 328 15.93 2.61 -13.45
N ASP A 329 15.14 1.64 -13.91
CA ASP A 329 15.26 0.22 -13.60
C ASP A 329 15.28 -0.09 -12.08
N MET A 330 14.53 0.70 -11.32
CA MET A 330 14.41 0.64 -9.85
C MET A 330 12.94 0.48 -9.42
N PRO A 331 12.30 -0.66 -9.72
CA PRO A 331 10.89 -0.85 -9.38
C PRO A 331 10.66 -0.92 -7.87
N ALA A 332 9.47 -0.54 -7.45
CA ALA A 332 9.05 -0.60 -6.06
C ALA A 332 7.58 -0.99 -5.89
N LEU A 333 7.30 -1.69 -4.80
CA LEU A 333 5.97 -1.94 -4.24
C LEU A 333 6.03 -1.53 -2.76
N TRP A 334 5.22 -0.56 -2.38
CA TRP A 334 5.25 0.05 -1.07
C TRP A 334 3.85 0.51 -0.64
N ALA A 335 3.69 0.88 0.63
CA ALA A 335 2.45 1.42 1.16
C ALA A 335 2.72 2.67 2.00
N LEU A 336 1.90 3.69 1.81
CA LEU A 336 1.97 4.96 2.53
C LEU A 336 0.74 5.12 3.42
N ASN A 337 0.90 5.75 4.58
CA ASN A 337 -0.23 6.37 5.27
C ASN A 337 -0.99 7.28 4.29
N GLY A 338 -2.30 7.08 4.14
CA GLY A 338 -3.11 7.73 3.12
C GLY A 338 -3.08 9.26 3.20
N ARG A 339 -2.74 9.83 4.36
CA ARG A 339 -2.56 11.28 4.55
C ARG A 339 -1.43 11.84 3.68
N ILE A 340 -0.38 11.06 3.40
CA ILE A 340 0.79 11.51 2.62
C ILE A 340 0.40 11.85 1.16
N PRO A 341 -0.16 10.93 0.36
CA PRO A 341 -0.56 11.24 -1.01
C PRO A 341 -1.75 12.20 -1.08
N ARG A 342 -2.62 12.25 -0.06
CA ARG A 342 -3.76 13.21 -0.03
C ARG A 342 -3.31 14.67 0.15
N THR A 343 -2.12 14.92 0.70
CA THR A 343 -1.55 16.27 0.76
C THR A 343 -0.62 16.53 -0.42
N GLY A 344 0.60 15.99 -0.37
CA GLY A 344 1.60 16.10 -1.42
C GLY A 344 2.70 15.07 -1.17
N GLN A 345 2.67 13.98 -1.93
CA GLN A 345 3.48 12.78 -1.72
C GLN A 345 4.98 13.06 -1.59
N TYR A 346 5.52 13.90 -2.48
CA TYR A 346 6.93 14.31 -2.47
C TYR A 346 7.14 15.75 -2.00
N SER A 347 6.13 16.35 -1.38
CA SER A 347 6.23 17.71 -0.84
C SER A 347 6.83 17.69 0.57
N GLY A 348 7.40 18.82 0.99
CA GLY A 348 7.79 19.02 2.39
C GLY A 348 6.60 19.09 3.36
N CYS A 349 5.38 19.31 2.84
CA CYS A 349 4.15 19.42 3.62
C CYS A 349 3.38 18.10 3.62
N SER A 350 3.93 17.13 4.33
CA SER A 350 3.28 15.86 4.63
C SER A 350 3.66 15.38 6.02
N CYS A 351 2.97 14.37 6.51
CA CYS A 351 3.30 13.75 7.78
C CYS A 351 4.48 12.75 7.69
N TRP A 352 5.06 12.54 6.50
CA TRP A 352 6.07 11.50 6.28
C TRP A 352 7.29 11.68 7.19
N LYS A 353 7.87 12.89 7.20
CA LYS A 353 9.03 13.25 8.04
C LYS A 353 8.75 13.20 9.54
N THR A 354 7.47 13.20 9.93
CA THR A 354 7.06 13.14 11.34
C THR A 354 6.60 11.75 11.75
N GLY A 355 6.77 10.75 10.88
CA GLY A 355 6.64 9.33 11.22
C GLY A 355 5.24 8.75 11.05
N CYS A 356 4.38 9.33 10.21
CA CYS A 356 3.04 8.77 9.99
C CYS A 356 3.03 7.45 9.21
N GLY A 357 4.16 7.03 8.65
CA GLY A 357 4.39 5.65 8.28
C GLY A 357 4.43 5.40 6.77
N GLU A 358 5.39 4.56 6.42
CA GLU A 358 5.59 3.96 5.10
C GLU A 358 6.18 2.57 5.27
N VAL A 359 5.80 1.67 4.37
CA VAL A 359 6.26 0.28 4.31
C VAL A 359 6.69 -0.04 2.89
N ASP A 360 7.98 -0.15 2.68
CA ASP A 360 8.55 -0.72 1.47
C ASP A 360 8.47 -2.23 1.57
N ILE A 361 7.77 -2.85 0.63
CA ILE A 361 7.50 -4.29 0.65
C ILE A 361 8.53 -4.98 -0.23
N TYR A 362 8.67 -4.50 -1.47
CA TYR A 362 9.75 -4.87 -2.40
C TYR A 362 10.27 -3.58 -3.02
N GLU A 363 11.47 -3.13 -2.66
CA GLU A 363 12.10 -1.97 -3.29
C GLU A 363 13.50 -2.29 -3.80
N VAL A 364 13.73 -2.01 -5.08
CA VAL A 364 15.07 -2.02 -5.68
C VAL A 364 15.74 -0.67 -5.41
N LEU A 365 16.86 -0.68 -4.68
CA LEU A 365 17.54 0.53 -4.20
C LEU A 365 18.62 1.09 -5.13
N ALA A 366 18.93 0.37 -6.23
CA ALA A 366 19.92 0.80 -7.22
C ALA A 366 19.50 0.41 -8.64
N THR A 367 19.85 1.24 -9.61
CA THR A 367 19.55 1.03 -11.02
C THR A 367 20.00 -0.34 -11.50
N GLY A 368 19.05 -1.13 -12.01
CA GLY A 368 19.30 -2.44 -12.59
C GLY A 368 19.66 -3.53 -11.58
N ASP A 369 19.48 -3.27 -10.28
CA ASP A 369 19.73 -4.27 -9.24
C ASP A 369 18.61 -5.33 -9.21
N ASP A 370 18.97 -6.53 -8.78
CA ASP A 370 18.14 -7.72 -8.68
C ASP A 370 17.69 -8.01 -7.23
N LYS A 371 17.96 -7.09 -6.31
CA LYS A 371 17.68 -7.23 -4.88
C LYS A 371 16.59 -6.27 -4.43
N CYS A 372 15.52 -6.81 -3.86
CA CYS A 372 14.41 -6.05 -3.29
C CYS A 372 14.49 -6.02 -1.76
N LYS A 373 14.50 -4.83 -1.19
CA LYS A 373 14.49 -4.58 0.24
C LYS A 373 13.07 -4.37 0.75
N SER A 374 12.87 -4.74 2.02
CA SER A 374 11.71 -4.30 2.79
C SER A 374 12.15 -3.42 3.95
N THR A 375 11.50 -2.27 4.09
CA THR A 375 11.87 -1.22 5.05
C THR A 375 10.59 -0.57 5.60
N PHE A 376 10.65 -0.12 6.84
CA PHE A 376 9.58 0.60 7.51
C PHE A 376 10.09 1.97 7.90
N HIS A 377 9.51 3.00 7.30
CA HIS A 377 9.79 4.40 7.60
C HIS A 377 8.78 4.90 8.63
N LEU A 378 9.10 4.65 9.89
CA LEU A 378 8.34 5.07 11.08
C LEU A 378 9.22 5.99 11.94
N THR A 379 8.67 6.57 13.01
CA THR A 379 9.48 7.31 14.01
C THR A 379 10.68 6.48 14.48
N ASN A 380 10.44 5.20 14.74
CA ASN A 380 11.47 4.18 14.94
C ASN A 380 11.46 3.27 13.71
N GLY A 381 12.33 3.57 12.74
CA GLY A 381 12.42 2.78 11.51
C GLY A 381 12.80 1.32 11.74
N ALA A 382 12.45 0.45 10.80
CA ALA A 382 12.81 -0.96 10.82
C ALA A 382 13.26 -1.42 9.43
N GLY A 383 14.28 -2.25 9.35
CA GLY A 383 14.79 -2.73 8.05
C GLY A 383 15.79 -3.86 8.27
N SER A 384 15.59 -4.97 7.57
CA SER A 384 16.52 -6.10 7.59
C SER A 384 17.59 -5.90 6.53
N SER A 385 18.80 -6.46 6.73
CA SER A 385 19.80 -6.55 5.66
C SER A 385 19.50 -7.67 4.67
N ASP A 386 18.63 -8.62 5.03
CA ASP A 386 18.11 -9.62 4.11
C ASP A 386 17.26 -8.98 3.00
N TYR A 387 17.09 -9.70 1.90
CA TYR A 387 16.42 -9.19 0.71
C TYR A 387 15.69 -10.30 -0.05
N PHE A 388 14.66 -9.91 -0.79
CA PHE A 388 14.00 -10.77 -1.76
C PHE A 388 14.71 -10.66 -3.10
N MET A 389 14.78 -11.76 -3.84
CA MET A 389 15.14 -11.66 -5.26
C MET A 389 14.04 -10.91 -6.01
N ARG A 390 14.44 -9.96 -6.85
CA ARG A 390 13.57 -9.28 -7.79
C ARG A 390 12.89 -10.31 -8.71
N PRO A 391 11.55 -10.35 -8.80
CA PRO A 391 10.84 -11.26 -9.68
C PRO A 391 10.89 -10.75 -11.14
N ALA A 392 12.06 -10.86 -11.78
CA ALA A 392 12.30 -10.31 -13.12
C ALA A 392 11.59 -11.11 -14.22
N ASP A 393 11.69 -12.43 -14.16
CA ASP A 393 11.31 -13.30 -15.29
C ASP A 393 9.97 -14.02 -15.11
N LYS A 394 9.40 -13.97 -13.90
CA LYS A 394 8.13 -14.64 -13.59
C LYS A 394 7.25 -13.80 -12.68
N TYR A 395 5.95 -14.04 -12.79
CA TYR A 395 4.99 -13.53 -11.80
C TYR A 395 5.14 -14.32 -10.51
N ILE A 396 5.12 -13.62 -9.38
CA ILE A 396 5.06 -14.22 -8.04
C ILE A 396 3.81 -13.73 -7.32
N LYS A 397 3.36 -14.52 -6.33
CA LYS A 397 2.30 -14.12 -5.40
C LYS A 397 2.91 -13.77 -4.05
N VAL A 398 2.53 -12.64 -3.48
CA VAL A 398 3.04 -12.16 -2.19
C VAL A 398 1.89 -11.78 -1.27
N ALA A 399 1.97 -12.22 -0.02
CA ALA A 399 1.13 -11.75 1.08
C ALA A 399 1.89 -10.77 1.97
N VAL A 400 1.24 -9.67 2.32
CA VAL A 400 1.65 -8.75 3.39
C VAL A 400 0.59 -8.77 4.48
N VAL A 401 0.92 -9.32 5.64
CA VAL A 401 -0.01 -9.57 6.74
C VAL A 401 0.29 -8.61 7.88
N PHE A 402 -0.61 -7.67 8.12
CA PHE A 402 -0.61 -6.81 9.30
C PHE A 402 -1.45 -7.50 10.39
N CYS A 403 -0.82 -7.88 11.49
CA CYS A 403 -1.45 -8.66 12.55
C CYS A 403 -1.32 -7.96 13.89
N GLU A 404 -2.44 -7.43 14.37
CA GLU A 404 -2.54 -6.76 15.67
C GLU A 404 -2.23 -7.72 16.83
N ARG A 405 -2.71 -8.95 16.75
CA ARG A 405 -2.60 -9.96 17.81
C ARG A 405 -1.14 -10.26 18.21
N THR A 406 -0.23 -10.12 17.26
CA THR A 406 1.20 -10.40 17.42
C THR A 406 2.05 -9.13 17.31
N SER A 407 1.44 -7.94 17.16
CA SER A 407 2.16 -6.67 16.91
C SER A 407 3.22 -6.84 15.81
N SER A 408 2.83 -7.44 14.70
CA SER A 408 3.77 -7.85 13.66
C SER A 408 3.27 -7.58 12.23
N VAL A 409 4.23 -7.42 11.32
CA VAL A 409 3.99 -7.34 9.87
C VAL A 409 4.83 -8.41 9.19
N ALA A 410 4.18 -9.23 8.38
CA ALA A 410 4.79 -10.37 7.72
C ALA A 410 4.74 -10.22 6.20
N ILE A 411 5.84 -10.43 5.50
CA ILE A 411 5.93 -10.40 4.03
C ILE A 411 6.34 -11.81 3.59
N LYS A 412 5.52 -12.45 2.75
CA LYS A 412 5.71 -13.86 2.38
C LYS A 412 5.38 -14.09 0.92
N GLN A 413 6.30 -14.72 0.19
CA GLN A 413 5.98 -15.31 -1.11
C GLN A 413 5.07 -16.54 -0.93
N LEU A 414 3.97 -16.56 -1.65
CA LEU A 414 2.98 -17.63 -1.67
C LEU A 414 3.26 -18.62 -2.82
N ASP A 415 2.61 -19.77 -2.76
CA ASP A 415 2.60 -20.74 -3.85
C ASP A 415 1.93 -20.14 -5.10
N ASP A 416 2.47 -20.46 -6.29
CA ASP A 416 1.97 -19.96 -7.58
C ASP A 416 0.50 -20.37 -7.82
N SER A 417 0.03 -21.47 -7.23
CA SER A 417 -1.35 -21.94 -7.32
C SER A 417 -2.34 -21.23 -6.38
N PHE A 418 -1.86 -20.40 -5.45
CA PHE A 418 -2.72 -19.80 -4.42
C PHE A 418 -3.79 -18.88 -5.00
N ASP A 419 -5.07 -19.13 -4.72
CA ASP A 419 -6.19 -18.33 -5.23
C ASP A 419 -6.52 -17.14 -4.32
N PHE A 420 -6.77 -15.97 -4.91
CA PHE A 420 -7.19 -14.78 -4.16
C PHE A 420 -8.71 -14.81 -3.94
N GLY A 421 -9.22 -15.89 -3.35
CA GLY A 421 -10.66 -16.14 -3.18
C GLY A 421 -11.38 -15.08 -2.33
N SER A 422 -12.70 -15.17 -2.21
CA SER A 422 -13.50 -14.17 -1.46
C SER A 422 -13.22 -14.15 0.05
N SER A 423 -12.54 -15.16 0.59
CA SER A 423 -12.22 -15.27 2.00
C SER A 423 -10.96 -16.11 2.24
N LEU A 424 -10.30 -15.89 3.37
CA LEU A 424 -9.22 -16.75 3.90
C LEU A 424 -9.63 -17.32 5.26
N SER A 425 -9.18 -18.54 5.55
CA SER A 425 -9.31 -19.10 6.89
C SER A 425 -8.29 -18.45 7.83
N ASP A 426 -8.65 -18.29 9.11
CA ASP A 426 -7.70 -17.80 10.12
C ASP A 426 -6.53 -18.80 10.28
N GLU A 427 -6.77 -20.09 10.04
CA GLU A 427 -5.77 -21.17 10.05
C GLU A 427 -4.70 -20.95 8.97
N THR A 428 -5.10 -20.56 7.76
CA THR A 428 -4.17 -20.21 6.68
C THR A 428 -3.26 -19.06 7.10
N VAL A 429 -3.84 -17.99 7.67
CA VAL A 429 -3.09 -16.80 8.09
C VAL A 429 -2.17 -17.11 9.27
N LYS A 430 -2.63 -17.94 10.22
CA LYS A 430 -1.81 -18.46 11.33
C LYS A 430 -0.60 -19.22 10.83
N ASP A 431 -0.79 -20.11 9.86
CA ASP A 431 0.30 -20.90 9.30
C ASP A 431 1.36 -20.00 8.65
N TRP A 432 0.93 -18.96 7.93
CA TRP A 432 1.85 -17.96 7.40
C TRP A 432 2.68 -17.33 8.51
N ILE A 433 2.07 -16.76 9.55
CA ILE A 433 2.80 -16.10 10.64
C ILE A 433 3.72 -17.09 11.38
N LYS A 434 3.19 -18.27 11.77
CA LYS A 434 3.95 -19.30 12.50
C LYS A 434 5.16 -19.79 11.73
N THR A 435 5.03 -20.03 10.42
CA THR A 435 6.14 -20.47 9.58
C THR A 435 7.22 -19.41 9.41
N MET A 436 6.91 -18.14 9.66
CA MET A 436 7.87 -17.04 9.62
C MET A 436 8.59 -16.82 10.96
N SER A 437 7.95 -17.12 12.09
CA SER A 437 8.58 -17.07 13.42
C SER A 437 9.57 -18.21 13.70
N SER A 438 9.64 -19.24 12.84
CA SER A 438 10.53 -20.39 13.00
C SER A 438 11.77 -20.24 12.12
N PRO A 439 13.01 -20.29 12.67
CA PRO A 439 14.22 -20.21 11.85
C PRO A 439 14.30 -21.34 10.83
N LYS A 440 14.30 -20.99 9.54
CA LYS A 440 14.54 -21.92 8.43
C LYS A 440 15.23 -21.18 7.28
N LYS A 441 15.86 -21.93 6.38
CA LYS A 441 16.48 -21.36 5.16
C LYS A 441 15.44 -20.53 4.38
N GLY A 442 15.85 -19.34 3.92
CA GLY A 442 14.98 -18.43 3.18
C GLY A 442 13.98 -17.65 4.05
N SER A 443 14.17 -17.61 5.38
CA SER A 443 13.33 -16.85 6.31
C SER A 443 14.16 -15.89 7.15
N SER A 444 13.61 -14.71 7.43
CA SER A 444 14.20 -13.72 8.32
C SER A 444 13.22 -13.31 9.42
N LEU A 445 13.75 -13.01 10.60
CA LEU A 445 13.00 -12.43 11.71
C LEU A 445 13.70 -11.16 12.17
N PHE A 446 13.00 -10.04 12.05
CA PHE A 446 13.46 -8.74 12.49
C PHE A 446 12.65 -8.27 13.69
N GLN A 447 13.32 -8.09 14.83
CA GLN A 447 12.69 -7.53 16.02
C GLN A 447 13.06 -6.05 16.12
N LEU A 448 12.06 -5.18 16.13
CA LEU A 448 12.26 -3.76 16.37
C LEU A 448 12.83 -3.58 17.78
N SER A 449 13.84 -2.72 17.91
CA SER A 449 14.34 -2.32 19.22
C SER A 449 13.23 -1.58 19.95
N VAL A 450 12.70 -2.18 21.02
CA VAL A 450 11.79 -1.48 21.92
C VAL A 450 12.60 -0.37 22.56
N SER A 451 12.30 0.89 22.20
CA SER A 451 12.78 2.04 22.97
C SER A 451 12.10 1.96 24.33
N VAL A 452 12.89 1.60 25.33
CA VAL A 452 12.47 1.47 26.72
C VAL A 452 12.46 2.82 27.41
#